data_AF-A0A9D6VFZ0-F1
#
_entry.id   AF-A0A9D6VFZ0-F1
#
_cell.length_a   1.000
_cell.length_b   1.000
_cell.length_c   1.000
_cell.angle_alpha   90.00
_cell.angle_beta   90.00
_cell.angle_gamma   90.00
#
_symmetry.space_group_name_H-M   'P 1'
#
loop_
_entity.id
_entity.type
_entity.pdbx_description
1 polymer ?
#
loop_
_entity_poly.entity_id
_entity_poly.type
_entity_poly.pdbx_seq_one_letter_code
_entity_poly.pdbx_strand_id
1 'polypeptide(L)'
;MKLNVQVDHVHMVIVVPPRVAVAEVVQFIKVSSAKTLKAKIPFLKKTYFGQMGIWSRGCCVPSLSKHFIFDTYCDRNYNLV
;
A
#
# COMPACT_ATOMS: atom_id res chain seq x y z
N MET A 1 -10.34 10.10 6.73
CA MET A 1 -9.17 9.54 6.04
C MET A 1 -8.45 10.68 5.33
N LYS A 2 -7.15 10.87 5.55
CA LYS A 2 -6.32 11.79 4.76
C LYS A 2 -5.36 10.96 3.91
N LEU A 3 -5.10 11.38 2.68
CA LEU A 3 -4.24 10.65 1.75
C LEU A 3 -3.38 11.65 0.98
N ASN A 4 -2.08 11.38 0.89
CA ASN A 4 -1.13 12.17 0.14
C ASN A 4 -0.29 11.25 -0.76
N VAL A 5 -0.45 11.40 -2.07
CA VAL A 5 0.26 10.61 -3.08
C VAL A 5 1.49 11.36 -3.53
N GLN A 6 2.65 10.76 -3.36
CA GLN A 6 3.90 11.16 -3.99
C GLN A 6 4.21 10.22 -5.16
N VAL A 7 5.20 10.60 -5.98
CA VAL A 7 5.56 9.86 -7.21
C VAL A 7 5.96 8.42 -6.91
N ASP A 8 6.61 8.18 -5.78
CA ASP A 8 7.17 6.87 -5.39
C ASP A 8 6.55 6.27 -4.13
N HIS A 9 5.72 7.02 -3.40
CA HIS A 9 5.10 6.53 -2.17
C HIS A 9 3.76 7.21 -1.86
N VAL A 10 2.93 6.57 -1.06
CA VAL A 10 1.63 7.09 -0.61
C VAL A 10 1.59 7.12 0.90
N HIS A 11 1.26 8.29 1.45
CA HIS A 11 0.96 8.50 2.86
C HIS A 11 -0.56 8.40 3.07
N MET A 12 -1.01 7.54 3.97
CA MET A 12 -2.43 7.43 4.35
C MET A 12 -2.62 7.57 5.84
N VAL A 13 -3.52 8.46 6.26
CA VAL A 13 -3.95 8.60 7.66
C VAL A 13 -5.34 8.01 7.81
N ILE A 14 -5.44 6.91 8.55
CA ILE A 14 -6.70 6.25 8.88
C ILE A 14 -6.79 5.99 10.40
N VAL A 15 -8.02 5.89 10.87
CA VAL A 15 -8.33 5.51 12.24
C VAL A 15 -8.64 4.01 12.23
N VAL A 16 -7.87 3.23 12.99
CA VAL A 16 -8.05 1.77 13.09
C VAL A 16 -8.62 1.46 14.48
N PRO A 17 -9.73 0.71 14.57
CA PRO A 17 -10.24 0.25 15.85
C PRO A 17 -9.19 -0.60 16.57
N PRO A 18 -9.04 -0.48 17.91
CA PRO A 18 -7.99 -1.20 18.65
C PRO A 18 -8.16 -2.72 18.66
N ARG A 19 -9.29 -3.23 18.15
CA ARG A 19 -9.60 -4.67 18.05
C ARG A 19 -9.03 -5.31 16.77
N VAL A 20 -8.56 -4.51 15.82
CA VAL A 20 -8.05 -4.99 14.53
C VAL A 20 -6.55 -4.76 14.48
N ALA A 21 -5.80 -5.77 14.06
CA ALA A 21 -4.36 -5.62 13.92
C ALA A 21 -4.04 -4.64 12.78
N VAL A 22 -3.18 -3.66 13.08
CA VAL A 22 -2.79 -2.65 12.10
C VAL A 22 -2.15 -3.27 10.85
N ALA A 23 -1.38 -4.34 11.02
CA ALA A 23 -0.77 -5.08 9.92
C ALA A 23 -1.80 -5.70 8.95
N GLU A 24 -2.93 -6.21 9.46
CA GLU A 24 -4.00 -6.76 8.62
C GLU A 24 -4.65 -5.67 7.78
N VAL A 25 -4.88 -4.50 8.36
CA VAL A 25 -5.43 -3.34 7.65
C VAL A 25 -4.48 -2.88 6.55
N VAL A 26 -3.18 -2.79 6.84
CA VAL A 26 -2.14 -2.46 5.84
C VAL A 26 -2.14 -3.47 4.70
N GLN A 27 -2.12 -4.76 5.03
CA GLN A 27 -2.09 -5.83 4.04
C GLN A 27 -3.33 -5.76 3.14
N PHE A 28 -4.51 -5.60 3.73
CA PHE A 28 -5.76 -5.46 2.98
C PHE A 28 -5.73 -4.27 2.02
N ILE A 29 -5.29 -3.09 2.50
CA ILE A 29 -5.18 -1.88 1.68
C ILE A 29 -4.20 -2.07 0.53
N LYS A 30 -3.00 -2.60 0.79
CA LYS A 30 -1.97 -2.86 -0.22
C LYS A 30 -2.47 -3.83 -1.30
N VAL A 31 -3.08 -4.94 -0.91
CA VAL A 31 -3.59 -5.95 -1.87
C VAL A 31 -4.76 -5.41 -2.68
N SER A 32 -5.74 -4.78 -2.03
CA SER A 32 -6.94 -4.25 -2.69
C SER A 32 -6.60 -3.13 -3.67
N SER A 33 -5.71 -2.21 -3.27
CA SER A 33 -5.24 -1.14 -4.16
C SER A 33 -4.42 -1.68 -5.33
N ALA A 34 -3.52 -2.64 -5.11
CA ALA A 34 -2.75 -3.25 -6.20
C ALA A 34 -3.67 -3.95 -7.22
N LYS A 35 -4.66 -4.71 -6.76
CA LYS A 35 -5.65 -5.36 -7.65
C LYS A 35 -6.43 -4.34 -8.48
N THR A 36 -6.90 -3.28 -7.83
CA THR A 36 -7.66 -2.21 -8.49
C THR A 36 -6.80 -1.44 -9.51
N LEU A 37 -5.55 -1.13 -9.17
CA LEU A 37 -4.59 -0.47 -10.06
C LEU A 37 -4.25 -1.32 -11.28
N LYS A 38 -4.00 -2.62 -11.10
CA LYS A 38 -3.77 -3.56 -12.22
C LYS A 38 -4.99 -3.67 -13.16
N ALA A 39 -6.20 -3.60 -12.60
CA ALA A 39 -7.42 -3.65 -13.39
C ALA A 39 -7.66 -2.35 -14.18
N LYS A 40 -7.39 -1.18 -13.58
CA LYS A 40 -7.61 0.13 -14.20
C LYS A 40 -6.51 0.56 -15.16
N ILE A 41 -5.27 0.11 -14.94
CA ILE A 41 -4.10 0.55 -15.71
C ILE A 41 -3.48 -0.67 -16.41
N PRO A 42 -3.83 -0.92 -17.68
CA PRO A 42 -3.33 -2.07 -18.44
C PRO A 42 -1.81 -2.14 -18.53
N PHE A 43 -1.14 -0.97 -18.54
CA PHE A 43 0.32 -0.88 -18.50
C PHE A 43 0.91 -1.56 -17.26
N LEU A 44 0.34 -1.32 -16.06
CA LEU A 44 0.81 -1.96 -14.82
C LEU A 44 0.61 -3.47 -14.85
N LYS A 45 -0.45 -3.96 -15.51
CA LYS A 45 -0.66 -5.40 -15.68
C LYS A 45 0.42 -6.06 -16.54
N LYS A 46 0.94 -5.34 -17.55
CA LYS A 46 2.05 -5.80 -18.40
C LYS A 46 3.39 -5.72 -17.67
N THR A 47 3.65 -4.60 -16.99
CA THR A 47 4.92 -4.35 -16.28
C THR A 47 5.10 -5.24 -15.05
N TYR A 48 4.02 -5.53 -14.32
CA TYR A 48 4.01 -6.42 -13.15
C TYR A 48 3.35 -7.77 -13.46
N PHE A 49 3.42 -8.25 -14.71
CA PHE A 49 2.85 -9.53 -15.12
C PHE A 49 3.52 -10.68 -14.36
N GLY A 50 2.71 -11.54 -13.72
CA GLY A 50 3.22 -12.64 -12.87
C GLY A 50 3.68 -12.23 -11.47
N GLN A 51 3.80 -10.93 -11.17
CA GLN A 51 4.13 -10.46 -9.82
C GLN A 51 2.87 -10.26 -8.98
N MET A 52 2.93 -10.67 -7.71
CA MET A 52 1.79 -10.54 -6.79
C MET A 52 1.59 -9.09 -6.32
N GLY A 53 2.67 -8.32 -6.13
CA GLY A 53 2.64 -6.96 -5.60
C GLY A 53 2.92 -5.86 -6.63
N ILE A 54 2.48 -4.64 -6.32
CA ILE A 54 2.99 -3.36 -6.89
C ILE A 54 3.73 -2.57 -5.80
N TRP A 55 3.38 -2.82 -4.54
CA TRP A 55 3.92 -2.14 -3.38
C TRP A 55 5.11 -2.89 -2.81
N SER A 56 6.06 -2.15 -2.24
CA SER A 56 7.15 -2.71 -1.44
C SER A 56 6.60 -3.50 -0.24
N ARG A 57 7.35 -4.51 0.18
CA ARG A 57 7.06 -5.26 1.42
C ARG A 57 7.03 -4.35 2.64
N GLY A 58 7.93 -3.36 2.69
CA GLY A 58 8.02 -2.43 3.81
C GLY A 58 6.80 -1.52 3.95
N CYS A 59 6.40 -1.24 5.18
CA CYS A 59 5.45 -0.18 5.51
C CYS A 59 5.94 0.52 6.77
N CYS A 60 5.95 1.86 6.76
CA CYS A 60 6.19 2.64 7.97
C CYS A 60 4.84 2.99 8.59
N VAL A 61 4.73 2.77 9.91
CA VAL A 61 3.51 3.05 10.66
C VAL A 61 3.80 3.96 11.85
N PRO A 62 3.82 5.28 11.68
CA PRO A 62 3.77 6.22 12.79
C PRO A 62 2.40 6.14 13.49
N SER A 63 2.40 5.85 14.80
CA SER A 63 1.20 5.91 15.63
C SER A 63 1.09 7.29 16.29
N LEU A 64 0.07 8.06 15.92
CA LEU A 64 -0.31 9.32 16.57
C LEU A 64 -1.59 9.10 17.37
N SER A 65 -1.49 8.68 18.63
CA SER A 65 -2.56 8.51 19.64
C SER A 65 -3.80 7.70 19.21
N LYS A 66 -4.54 8.14 18.19
CA LYS A 66 -5.74 7.52 17.59
C LYS A 66 -5.68 7.37 16.05
N HIS A 67 -4.63 7.88 15.42
CA HIS A 67 -4.43 7.89 13.98
C HIS A 67 -3.17 7.11 13.63
N PHE A 68 -3.29 6.21 12.65
CA PHE A 68 -2.15 5.53 12.06
C PHE A 68 -1.85 6.19 10.72
N ILE A 69 -0.60 6.60 10.55
CA ILE A 69 -0.06 7.02 9.26
C ILE A 69 0.53 5.77 8.60
N PHE A 70 0.28 5.58 7.31
CA PHE A 70 0.78 4.46 6.54
C PHE A 70 1.55 4.98 5.35
N ASP A 71 2.83 4.64 5.31
CA ASP A 71 3.67 4.91 4.16
C ASP A 71 3.92 3.62 3.41
N THR A 72 3.46 3.59 2.17
CA THR A 72 3.72 2.48 1.26
C THR A 72 4.46 3.00 0.04
N TYR A 73 5.61 2.38 -0.24
CA TYR A 73 6.43 2.71 -1.41
C TYR A 73 5.99 1.84 -2.59
N CYS A 74 5.91 2.43 -3.78
CA CYS A 74 5.80 1.68 -5.01
C CYS A 74 7.11 0.94 -5.24
N ASP A 75 7.04 -0.37 -5.44
CA ASP A 75 8.24 -1.16 -5.65
C ASP A 75 8.85 -0.80 -7.01
N ARG A 76 9.98 -0.08 -6.97
CA ARG A 76 10.79 0.28 -8.14
C ARG A 76 11.77 -0.82 -8.52
N ASN A 77 11.97 -1.82 -7.65
CA ASN A 77 12.83 -2.94 -7.96
C ASN A 77 11.99 -4.03 -8.61
N TYR A 78 12.25 -4.28 -9.90
CA TYR A 78 11.76 -5.45 -10.61
C TYR A 78 12.30 -6.79 -10.06
N ASN A 79 12.98 -6.77 -8.91
CA ASN A 79 13.65 -7.90 -8.29
C ASN A 79 12.80 -8.47 -7.15
N LEU A 80 12.15 -9.59 -7.50
CA LEU A 80 11.81 -10.75 -6.67
C LEU A 80 11.16 -10.47 -5.30
N VAL A 81 9.86 -10.72 -5.29
CA VAL A 81 9.22 -11.50 -4.21
C VAL A 81 10.03 -12.77 -3.97
#